data_AF-A0A3C1YH48-F1
#
_entry.id   AF-A0A3C1YH48-F1
#
_cell.length_a   1.000
_cell.length_b   1.000
_cell.length_c   1.000
_cell.angle_alpha   90.00
_cell.angle_beta   90.00
_cell.angle_gamma   90.00
#
_symmetry.space_group_name_H-M   'P 1'
#
loop_
_entity.id
_entity.type
_entity.pdbx_description
1 polymer ?
#
loop_
_entity_poly.entity_id
_entity_poly.type
_entity_poly.pdbx_seq_one_letter_code
_entity_poly.pdbx_strand_id
1 'polypeptide(L)'
;MNWLDYVLLFILVFSLCNGYRLGLIKQVVGLASFFIAFYLSLRWHGLLRSYLDRYLKLDEVFAVLDAENPASLWLMDVFLNIICFLILMLLISLILSIITKRLSILNHIPIIGSLNALSGAVIGLIKGLLVISLVVSLISLLQTEFWQDTMQASAVAALSRHYIGLLFNFVAGLVEDSLGKLV
;
A
#
# COMPACT_ATOMS: atom_id res chain seq x y z
N MET A 1 -1.78 19.61 12.02
CA MET A 1 -1.97 18.15 12.03
C MET A 1 -3.42 17.87 11.66
N ASN A 2 -3.64 17.05 10.64
CA ASN A 2 -4.97 16.76 10.10
C ASN A 2 -5.38 15.29 10.33
N TRP A 3 -6.56 14.89 9.84
CA TRP A 3 -7.09 13.53 9.99
C TRP A 3 -6.13 12.46 9.42
N LEU A 4 -5.39 12.78 8.35
CA LEU A 4 -4.43 11.88 7.72
C LEU A 4 -3.25 11.56 8.67
N ASP A 5 -2.74 12.54 9.42
CA ASP A 5 -1.66 12.31 10.38
C ASP A 5 -2.04 11.26 11.42
N TYR A 6 -3.28 11.27 11.91
CA TYR A 6 -3.76 10.28 12.89
C TYR A 6 -3.83 8.88 12.27
N VAL A 7 -4.27 8.75 11.02
CA VAL A 7 -4.30 7.46 10.30
C VAL A 7 -2.88 6.93 10.08
N LEU A 8 -1.95 7.78 9.65
CA LEU A 8 -0.57 7.38 9.39
C LEU A 8 0.16 7.02 10.70
N LEU A 9 -0.06 7.78 11.79
CA LEU A 9 0.45 7.44 13.11
C LEU A 9 -0.14 6.13 13.62
N PHE A 10 -1.43 5.88 13.40
CA PHE A 10 -2.05 4.62 13.76
C PHE A 10 -1.38 3.44 13.04
N ILE A 11 -1.12 3.55 11.73
CA ILE A 11 -0.39 2.53 10.96
C ILE A 11 1.00 2.30 11.54
N LEU A 12 1.74 3.38 11.86
CA LEU A 12 3.08 3.30 12.42
C LEU A 12 3.10 2.57 13.77
N VAL A 13 2.24 3.01 14.71
CA VAL A 13 2.13 2.44 16.05
C VAL A 13 1.66 0.99 15.97
N PHE A 14 0.64 0.71 15.16
CA PHE A 14 0.14 -0.64 14.94
C PHE A 14 1.23 -1.56 14.41
N SER A 15 2.01 -1.10 13.42
CA SER A 15 3.09 -1.89 12.84
C SER A 15 4.25 -2.11 13.82
N LEU A 16 4.58 -1.12 14.64
CA LEU A 16 5.57 -1.24 15.70
C LEU A 16 5.13 -2.26 16.77
N CYS A 17 3.90 -2.12 17.29
CA CYS A 17 3.35 -3.02 18.31
C CYS A 17 3.22 -4.46 17.78
N ASN A 18 2.74 -4.62 16.54
CA ASN A 18 2.66 -5.93 15.91
C ASN A 18 4.07 -6.50 15.62
N GLY A 19 5.03 -5.63 15.28
CA GLY A 19 6.47 -5.90 15.24
C GLY A 19 6.98 -6.57 16.49
N TYR A 20 6.77 -5.87 17.61
CA TYR A 20 7.19 -6.29 18.94
C TYR A 20 6.55 -7.62 19.38
N ARG A 21 5.26 -7.82 19.06
CA ARG A 21 4.50 -9.02 19.45
C ARG A 21 4.83 -10.27 18.62
N LEU A 22 5.08 -10.10 17.31
CA LEU A 22 5.27 -11.24 16.40
C LEU A 22 6.71 -11.78 16.40
N GLY A 23 7.69 -10.95 16.75
CA GLY A 23 9.12 -11.29 16.72
C GLY A 23 9.73 -11.23 15.32
N LEU A 24 11.06 -11.37 15.24
CA LEU A 24 11.86 -11.16 14.02
C LEU A 24 11.41 -12.05 12.86
N ILE A 25 11.32 -13.36 13.06
CA ILE A 25 11.07 -14.32 11.97
C ILE A 25 9.73 -14.04 11.28
N LYS A 26 8.67 -13.86 12.07
CA LYS A 26 7.33 -13.56 11.53
C LYS A 26 7.30 -12.20 10.81
N GLN A 27 8.07 -11.22 11.29
CA GLN A 27 8.17 -9.92 10.64
C GLN A 27 8.94 -9.96 9.33
N VAL A 28 10.04 -10.72 9.23
CA VAL A 28 10.77 -10.94 7.96
C VAL A 28 9.85 -11.61 6.94
N VAL A 29 9.16 -12.69 7.32
CA VAL A 29 8.22 -13.38 6.43
C VAL A 29 7.06 -12.45 6.02
N GLY A 30 6.55 -11.67 6.96
CA GLY A 30 5.50 -10.69 6.71
C GLY A 30 5.93 -9.52 5.83
N LEU A 31 7.22 -9.17 5.84
CA LEU A 31 7.82 -8.17 4.97
C LEU A 31 8.04 -8.72 3.57
N ALA A 32 8.57 -9.94 3.44
CA ALA A 32 8.70 -10.62 2.16
C ALA A 32 7.34 -10.79 1.48
N SER A 33 6.31 -11.19 2.24
CA SER A 33 4.95 -11.31 1.72
C SER A 33 4.37 -9.99 1.24
N PHE A 34 4.68 -8.89 1.93
CA PHE A 34 4.29 -7.54 1.50
C PHE A 34 4.93 -7.20 0.14
N PHE A 35 6.24 -7.41 -0.02
CA PHE A 35 6.90 -7.14 -1.31
C PHE A 35 6.39 -8.03 -2.44
N ILE A 36 6.14 -9.31 -2.18
CA ILE A 36 5.58 -10.23 -3.18
C ILE A 36 4.18 -9.78 -3.58
N ALA A 37 3.31 -9.48 -2.60
CA ALA A 37 1.95 -9.00 -2.88
C ALA A 37 1.96 -7.67 -3.64
N PHE A 38 2.81 -6.74 -3.21
CA PHE A 38 3.00 -5.44 -3.85
C PHE A 38 3.46 -5.59 -5.31
N TYR A 39 4.52 -6.35 -5.57
CA TYR A 39 5.05 -6.55 -6.91
C TYR A 39 4.06 -7.26 -7.85
N LEU A 40 3.44 -8.34 -7.38
CA LEU A 40 2.47 -9.09 -8.20
C LEU A 40 1.21 -8.28 -8.47
N SER A 41 0.73 -7.49 -7.51
CA SER A 41 -0.41 -6.60 -7.73
C SER A 41 -0.08 -5.47 -8.72
N LEU A 42 1.09 -4.84 -8.64
CA LEU A 42 1.54 -3.89 -9.65
C LEU A 42 1.59 -4.53 -11.05
N ARG A 43 1.98 -5.80 -11.16
CA ARG A 43 2.08 -6.45 -12.47
C ARG A 43 0.73 -6.90 -13.03
N TRP A 44 -0.22 -7.28 -12.18
CA TRP A 44 -1.46 -7.93 -12.60
C TRP A 44 -2.73 -7.08 -12.41
N HIS A 45 -2.66 -5.88 -11.82
CA HIS A 45 -3.84 -5.01 -11.65
C HIS A 45 -4.54 -4.71 -12.98
N GLY A 46 -3.78 -4.56 -14.07
CA GLY A 46 -4.33 -4.38 -15.41
C GLY A 46 -5.19 -5.56 -15.88
N LEU A 47 -4.87 -6.80 -15.49
CA LEU A 47 -5.70 -7.96 -15.79
C LEU A 47 -7.06 -7.85 -15.08
N LEU A 48 -7.05 -7.48 -13.80
CA LEU A 48 -8.28 -7.31 -13.04
C LEU A 48 -9.13 -6.19 -13.65
N ARG A 49 -8.51 -5.06 -14.03
CA ARG A 49 -9.18 -3.97 -14.74
C ARG A 49 -9.85 -4.45 -16.02
N SER A 50 -9.13 -5.15 -16.90
CA SER A 50 -9.70 -5.67 -18.15
C SER A 50 -10.87 -6.63 -17.93
N TYR A 51 -10.87 -7.39 -16.84
CA TYR A 51 -12.03 -8.21 -16.46
C TYR A 51 -13.21 -7.35 -16.02
N LEU A 52 -12.96 -6.33 -15.17
CA LEU A 52 -14.00 -5.42 -14.71
C LEU A 52 -14.64 -4.65 -15.87
N ASP A 53 -13.83 -4.09 -16.78
CA ASP A 53 -14.32 -3.34 -17.95
C ASP A 53 -15.20 -4.23 -18.84
N ARG A 54 -14.83 -5.50 -19.02
CA ARG A 54 -15.62 -6.44 -19.83
C ARG A 54 -16.99 -6.75 -19.22
N TYR A 55 -17.09 -6.91 -17.90
CA TYR A 55 -18.33 -7.32 -17.24
C TYR A 55 -19.22 -6.14 -16.84
N LEU A 56 -18.61 -5.02 -16.45
CA LEU A 56 -19.31 -3.85 -15.94
C LEU A 56 -19.45 -2.74 -16.99
N LYS A 57 -18.78 -2.87 -18.15
CA LYS A 57 -18.78 -1.87 -19.24
C LYS A 57 -18.61 -0.45 -18.69
N LEU A 58 -17.58 -0.29 -17.86
CA LEU A 58 -17.41 0.90 -17.04
C LEU A 58 -17.31 2.16 -17.91
N ASP A 59 -16.76 2.04 -19.12
CA ASP A 59 -16.70 3.10 -20.14
C ASP A 59 -18.08 3.69 -20.48
N GLU A 60 -19.11 2.85 -20.60
CA GLU A 60 -20.49 3.28 -20.87
C GLU A 60 -21.09 3.98 -19.65
N VAL A 61 -20.78 3.51 -18.44
CA VAL A 61 -21.26 4.11 -17.18
C VAL A 61 -20.62 5.48 -16.95
N PHE A 62 -19.31 5.62 -17.20
CA PHE A 62 -18.61 6.90 -17.03
C PHE A 62 -18.99 7.94 -18.07
N ALA A 63 -19.22 7.51 -19.32
CA ALA A 63 -19.72 8.42 -20.36
C ALA A 63 -21.09 9.02 -20.01
N VAL A 64 -21.94 8.31 -19.25
CA VAL A 64 -23.23 8.83 -18.80
C VAL A 64 -23.10 9.73 -17.57
N LEU A 65 -22.10 9.50 -16.72
CA LEU A 65 -21.96 10.21 -15.44
C LEU A 65 -21.32 11.59 -15.56
N ASP A 66 -20.38 11.82 -16.49
CA ASP A 66 -19.81 13.16 -16.78
C ASP A 66 -18.86 13.13 -18.00
N ALA A 67 -19.39 13.04 -19.22
CA ALA A 67 -18.59 12.98 -20.46
C ALA A 67 -17.96 14.31 -20.90
N GLU A 68 -18.31 15.45 -20.28
CA GLU A 68 -17.91 16.77 -20.81
C GLU A 68 -16.57 17.29 -20.26
N ASN A 69 -16.00 16.64 -19.24
CA ASN A 69 -14.72 17.06 -18.65
C ASN A 69 -13.63 15.98 -18.82
N PRO A 70 -12.63 16.17 -19.71
CA PRO A 70 -11.57 15.18 -19.89
C PRO A 70 -10.74 14.93 -18.62
N ALA A 71 -10.72 15.87 -17.66
CA ALA A 71 -10.06 15.67 -16.38
C ALA A 71 -10.81 14.68 -15.45
N SER A 72 -12.14 14.58 -15.54
CA SER A 72 -12.90 13.62 -14.74
C SER A 72 -12.67 12.19 -15.23
N LEU A 73 -12.60 11.98 -16.55
CA LEU A 73 -12.31 10.67 -17.15
C LEU A 73 -10.94 10.15 -16.70
N TRP A 74 -9.90 10.99 -16.77
CA TRP A 74 -8.57 10.66 -16.27
C TRP A 74 -8.57 10.27 -14.79
N LEU A 75 -9.27 11.07 -13.96
CA LEU A 75 -9.36 10.81 -12.53
C LEU A 75 -10.01 9.46 -12.24
N MET A 76 -11.07 9.11 -12.98
CA MET A 76 -11.75 7.82 -12.86
C MET A 76 -10.84 6.66 -13.24
N ASP A 77 -10.08 6.80 -14.34
CA ASP A 77 -9.10 5.79 -14.77
C ASP A 77 -8.06 5.51 -13.69
N VAL A 78 -7.46 6.57 -13.12
CA VAL A 78 -6.48 6.45 -12.04
C VAL A 78 -7.11 5.83 -10.80
N PHE A 79 -8.33 6.25 -10.43
CA PHE A 79 -9.05 5.68 -9.30
C PHE A 79 -9.29 4.18 -9.45
N LEU A 80 -9.72 3.73 -10.64
CA LEU A 80 -9.96 2.31 -10.92
C LEU A 80 -8.68 1.50 -10.89
N ASN A 81 -7.58 2.03 -11.45
CA ASN A 81 -6.27 1.39 -11.37
C ASN A 81 -5.85 1.17 -9.92
N ILE A 82 -6.00 2.19 -9.07
CA ILE A 82 -5.71 2.11 -7.64
C ILE A 82 -6.61 1.08 -6.94
N ILE A 83 -7.92 1.08 -7.22
CA ILE A 83 -8.87 0.12 -6.63
C ILE A 83 -8.52 -1.31 -7.04
N CYS A 84 -8.28 -1.56 -8.34
CA CYS A 84 -7.90 -2.88 -8.85
C CYS A 84 -6.59 -3.36 -8.23
N PHE A 85 -5.61 -2.47 -8.12
CA PHE A 85 -4.35 -2.73 -7.45
C PHE A 85 -4.57 -3.12 -5.98
N LEU A 86 -5.36 -2.35 -5.23
CA LEU A 86 -5.65 -2.62 -3.82
C LEU A 86 -6.39 -3.94 -3.62
N ILE A 87 -7.37 -4.25 -4.47
CA ILE A 87 -8.09 -5.52 -4.43
C ILE A 87 -7.14 -6.70 -4.67
N LEU A 88 -6.30 -6.64 -5.71
CA LEU A 88 -5.31 -7.69 -5.96
C LEU A 88 -4.29 -7.80 -4.84
N MET A 89 -3.78 -6.67 -4.35
CA MET A 89 -2.82 -6.67 -3.26
C MET A 89 -3.44 -7.33 -2.02
N LEU A 90 -4.71 -7.07 -1.73
CA LEU A 90 -5.45 -7.70 -0.64
C LEU A 90 -5.61 -9.21 -0.86
N LEU A 91 -6.05 -9.63 -2.05
CA LEU A 91 -6.23 -11.06 -2.39
C LEU A 91 -4.91 -11.84 -2.30
N ILE A 92 -3.84 -11.31 -2.89
CA ILE A 92 -2.52 -11.95 -2.86
C ILE A 92 -1.97 -11.97 -1.44
N SER A 93 -2.13 -10.88 -0.68
CA SER A 93 -1.73 -10.83 0.74
C SER A 93 -2.49 -11.86 1.57
N LEU A 94 -3.78 -12.08 1.30
CA LEU A 94 -4.59 -13.08 1.98
C LEU A 94 -4.08 -14.49 1.68
N ILE A 95 -3.83 -14.80 0.41
CA ILE A 95 -3.29 -16.09 -0.03
C ILE A 95 -1.92 -16.35 0.63
N LEU A 96 -1.01 -15.37 0.57
CA LEU A 96 0.31 -15.47 1.19
C LEU A 96 0.22 -15.61 2.72
N SER A 97 -0.72 -14.93 3.37
CA SER A 97 -0.95 -15.08 4.81
C SER A 97 -1.38 -16.50 5.17
N ILE A 98 -2.25 -17.12 4.36
CA ILE A 98 -2.67 -18.51 4.57
C ILE A 98 -1.48 -19.47 4.41
N ILE A 99 -0.69 -19.29 3.34
CA ILE A 99 0.49 -20.11 3.06
C ILE A 99 1.53 -19.99 4.19
N THR A 100 1.87 -18.77 4.58
CA THR A 100 2.88 -18.50 5.60
C THR A 100 2.48 -19.00 6.99
N LYS A 101 1.19 -18.92 7.36
CA LYS A 101 0.67 -19.52 8.60
C LYS A 101 0.89 -21.03 8.64
N ARG A 102 0.64 -21.74 7.53
CA ARG A 102 0.84 -23.20 7.43
C ARG A 102 2.32 -23.58 7.50
N LEU A 103 3.21 -22.77 6.93
CA LEU A 103 4.67 -22.98 6.98
C LEU A 103 5.28 -22.66 8.36
N SER A 104 4.57 -21.90 9.20
CA SER A 104 5.09 -21.43 10.49
C SER A 104 5.23 -22.50 11.59
N ILE A 105 4.95 -23.78 11.26
CA ILE A 105 5.16 -24.95 12.13
C ILE A 105 6.65 -25.12 12.49
N LEU A 106 7.58 -24.59 11.66
CA LEU A 106 9.03 -24.61 11.93
C LEU A 106 9.51 -23.60 13.00
N ASN A 107 8.62 -22.87 13.69
CA ASN A 107 8.97 -21.89 14.74
C ASN A 107 9.26 -22.52 16.12
N HIS A 108 10.05 -23.59 16.18
CA HIS A 108 10.59 -24.12 17.44
C HIS A 108 12.03 -23.63 17.71
N ILE A 109 12.36 -22.41 17.29
CA ILE A 109 13.63 -21.77 17.68
C ILE A 109 13.32 -20.82 18.83
N PRO A 110 13.62 -21.19 20.09
CA PRO A 110 13.47 -20.30 21.24
C PRO A 110 14.55 -19.22 21.18
N ILE A 111 14.31 -18.16 20.41
CA ILE A 111 15.11 -16.94 20.48
C ILE A 111 14.64 -16.20 21.74
N ILE A 112 15.47 -16.27 22.78
CA ILE A 112 15.21 -15.79 24.13
C ILE A 112 14.82 -14.29 24.10
N GLY A 113 13.94 -13.94 25.03
CA GLY A 113 13.18 -12.70 25.14
C GLY A 113 13.95 -11.39 24.95
N SER A 114 13.19 -10.34 24.65
CA SER A 114 13.63 -8.96 24.39
C SER A 114 14.30 -8.73 23.03
N LEU A 115 15.37 -9.45 22.67
CA LEU A 115 16.10 -9.16 21.42
C LEU A 115 15.28 -9.56 20.18
N ASN A 116 14.58 -10.70 20.22
CA ASN A 116 13.62 -11.10 19.17
C ASN A 116 12.46 -10.09 19.03
N ALA A 117 11.97 -9.56 20.14
CA ALA A 117 10.88 -8.59 20.16
C ALA A 117 11.34 -7.22 19.63
N LEU A 118 12.53 -6.77 20.04
CA LEU A 118 13.10 -5.49 19.62
C LEU A 118 13.44 -5.49 18.12
N SER A 119 14.09 -6.54 17.63
CA SER A 119 14.34 -6.68 16.20
C SER A 119 13.04 -6.86 15.40
N GLY A 120 12.05 -7.55 15.97
CA GLY A 120 10.70 -7.59 15.41
C GLY A 120 10.05 -6.20 15.33
N ALA A 121 10.22 -5.36 16.35
CA ALA A 121 9.73 -3.98 16.37
C ALA A 121 10.42 -3.11 15.31
N VAL A 122 11.75 -3.24 15.12
CA VAL A 122 12.49 -2.54 14.07
C VAL A 122 11.98 -2.92 12.68
N ILE A 123 11.83 -4.22 12.39
CA ILE A 123 11.30 -4.67 11.10
C ILE A 123 9.83 -4.25 10.94
N GLY A 124 9.04 -4.30 12.01
CA GLY A 124 7.68 -3.78 12.05
C GLY A 124 7.63 -2.29 11.73
N LEU A 125 8.56 -1.49 12.25
CA LEU A 125 8.69 -0.07 11.92
C LEU A 125 8.98 0.14 10.44
N ILE A 126 9.99 -0.56 9.89
CA ILE A 126 10.34 -0.49 8.46
C ILE A 126 9.12 -0.85 7.60
N LYS A 127 8.42 -1.93 7.95
CA LYS A 127 7.19 -2.34 7.28
C LYS A 127 6.11 -1.25 7.37
N GLY A 128 5.93 -0.63 8.53
CA GLY A 128 4.98 0.48 8.72
C GLY A 128 5.30 1.68 7.84
N LEU A 129 6.59 2.04 7.75
CA LEU A 129 7.07 3.11 6.87
C LEU A 129 6.87 2.80 5.39
N LEU A 130 7.04 1.55 4.97
CA LEU A 130 6.72 1.11 3.61
C LEU A 130 5.23 1.21 3.30
N VAL A 131 4.36 0.82 4.24
CA VAL A 131 2.91 0.97 4.07
C VAL A 131 2.52 2.45 4.03
N ILE A 132 3.08 3.30 4.88
CA ILE A 132 2.86 4.75 4.84
C ILE A 132 3.31 5.33 3.49
N SER A 133 4.49 4.94 3.01
CA SER A 133 5.00 5.35 1.70
C SER A 133 4.03 4.95 0.59
N LEU A 134 3.55 3.72 0.61
CA LEU A 134 2.55 3.23 -0.34
C LEU A 134 1.26 4.06 -0.30
N VAL A 135 0.69 4.27 0.89
CA VAL A 135 -0.55 5.05 1.06
C VAL A 135 -0.38 6.49 0.55
N VAL A 136 0.73 7.14 0.90
CA VAL A 136 1.03 8.50 0.45
C VAL A 136 1.20 8.55 -1.07
N SER A 137 1.89 7.56 -1.67
CA SER A 137 2.05 7.47 -3.12
C SER A 137 0.71 7.29 -3.84
N LEU A 138 -0.17 6.41 -3.35
CA LEU A 138 -1.49 6.20 -3.94
C LEU A 138 -2.37 7.45 -3.87
N ILE A 139 -2.39 8.15 -2.73
CA ILE A 139 -3.15 9.41 -2.60
C ILE A 139 -2.55 10.51 -3.50
N SER A 140 -1.23 10.54 -3.68
CA SER A 140 -0.57 11.54 -4.55
C SER A 140 -0.98 11.41 -6.02
N LEU A 141 -1.40 10.21 -6.46
CA LEU A 141 -1.94 10.01 -7.81
C LEU A 141 -3.32 10.65 -8.03
N LEU A 142 -4.08 10.89 -6.96
CA LEU A 142 -5.46 11.38 -7.10
C LEU A 142 -5.54 12.86 -7.50
N GLN A 143 -4.45 13.62 -7.40
CA GLN A 143 -4.27 15.01 -7.88
C GLN A 143 -5.42 16.04 -7.68
N THR A 144 -6.46 15.75 -6.89
CA THR A 144 -7.55 16.69 -6.58
C THR A 144 -7.15 17.67 -5.48
N GLU A 145 -7.75 18.86 -5.46
CA GLU A 145 -7.56 19.89 -4.41
C GLU A 145 -7.65 19.30 -3.00
N PHE A 146 -8.71 18.53 -2.70
CA PHE A 146 -8.91 17.90 -1.39
C PHE A 146 -7.71 17.05 -0.92
N TRP A 147 -7.20 16.17 -1.79
CA TRP A 147 -6.07 15.29 -1.46
C TRP A 147 -4.75 16.04 -1.39
N GLN A 148 -4.56 17.07 -2.23
CA GLN A 148 -3.37 17.92 -2.19
C GLN A 148 -3.30 18.74 -0.89
N ASP A 149 -4.40 19.39 -0.50
CA ASP A 149 -4.48 20.16 0.74
C ASP A 149 -4.26 19.26 1.98
N THR A 150 -4.88 18.08 1.96
CA THR A 150 -4.69 17.08 3.01
C THR A 150 -3.23 16.61 3.08
N MET A 151 -2.56 16.43 1.94
CA MET A 151 -1.16 16.02 1.92
C MET A 151 -0.20 17.13 2.39
N GLN A 152 -0.45 18.38 2.01
CA GLN A 152 0.38 19.51 2.42
C GLN A 152 0.23 19.82 3.91
N ALA A 153 -0.96 19.65 4.47
CA ALA A 153 -1.21 19.88 5.90
C ALA A 153 -0.74 18.72 6.81
N SER A 154 -0.32 17.58 6.24
CA SER A 154 0.10 16.39 7.00
C SER A 154 1.60 16.44 7.32
N ALA A 155 1.91 16.51 8.61
CA ALA A 155 3.28 16.43 9.10
C ALA A 155 3.90 15.05 8.82
N VAL A 156 3.14 13.97 8.99
CA VAL A 156 3.66 12.60 8.80
C VAL A 156 3.94 12.32 7.33
N ALA A 157 3.11 12.81 6.41
CA ALA A 157 3.37 12.72 4.97
C ALA A 157 4.63 13.52 4.58
N ALA A 158 4.79 14.74 5.12
CA ALA A 158 5.99 15.56 4.90
C ALA A 158 7.26 14.88 5.43
N LEU A 159 7.20 14.31 6.65
CA LEU A 159 8.31 13.57 7.26
C LEU A 159 8.67 12.32 6.45
N SER A 160 7.68 11.58 5.95
CA SER A 160 7.90 10.41 5.10
C SER A 160 8.66 10.79 3.82
N ARG A 161 8.25 11.88 3.14
CA ARG A 161 8.93 12.38 1.94
C ARG A 161 10.35 12.87 2.22
N HIS A 162 10.57 13.54 3.35
CA HIS A 162 11.85 14.18 3.66
C HIS A 162 12.89 13.22 4.27
N TYR A 163 12.54 12.53 5.37
CA TYR A 163 13.49 11.69 6.11
C TYR A 163 13.60 10.27 5.56
N ILE A 164 12.56 9.79 4.87
CA ILE A 164 12.50 8.43 4.32
C ILE A 164 12.46 8.49 2.78
N GLY A 165 13.01 9.57 2.22
CA GLY A 165 12.96 9.87 0.77
C GLY A 165 13.40 8.71 -0.11
N LEU A 166 14.38 7.90 0.30
CA LEU A 166 14.79 6.71 -0.46
C LEU A 166 13.68 5.67 -0.61
N LEU A 167 13.05 5.25 0.50
CA LEU A 167 11.97 4.27 0.44
C LEU A 167 10.72 4.87 -0.19
N PHE A 168 10.43 6.14 0.12
CA PHE A 168 9.30 6.85 -0.47
C PHE A 168 9.45 6.91 -1.99
N ASN A 169 10.57 7.42 -2.51
CA ASN A 169 10.81 7.54 -3.94
C ASN A 169 10.84 6.18 -4.64
N PHE A 170 11.38 5.15 -3.99
CA PHE A 170 11.33 3.79 -4.52
C PHE A 170 9.89 3.30 -4.71
N VAL A 171 9.05 3.42 -3.68
CA VAL A 171 7.65 2.99 -3.74
C VAL A 171 6.84 3.89 -4.68
N ALA A 172 7.01 5.21 -4.59
CA ALA A 172 6.35 6.19 -5.44
C ALA A 172 6.66 5.95 -6.92
N GLY A 173 7.94 5.76 -7.29
CA GLY A 173 8.31 5.49 -8.67
C GLY A 173 7.68 4.21 -9.22
N LEU A 174 7.63 3.13 -8.43
CA LEU A 174 6.97 1.88 -8.84
C LEU A 174 5.45 2.03 -9.01
N VAL A 175 4.82 2.79 -8.10
CA VAL A 175 3.38 3.07 -8.13
C VAL A 175 3.02 3.98 -9.30
N GLU A 176 3.77 5.05 -9.51
CA GLU A 176 3.53 6.02 -10.59
C GLU A 176 3.74 5.39 -11.97
N ASP A 177 4.81 4.61 -12.14
CA ASP A 177 5.10 3.93 -13.41
C ASP A 177 4.04 2.89 -13.77
N SER A 178 3.42 2.24 -12.76
CA SER A 178 2.45 1.17 -12.98
C SER A 178 1.00 1.67 -13.03
N LEU A 179 0.62 2.59 -12.14
CA LEU A 179 -0.78 3.03 -11.95
C LEU A 179 -1.05 4.42 -12.56
N GLY A 180 -0.02 5.26 -12.66
CA GLY A 180 -0.10 6.62 -13.21
C GLY A 180 -0.01 6.68 -14.73
N LYS A 181 0.45 5.61 -15.40
CA LYS A 181 0.34 5.48 -16.85
C LYS A 181 -1.10 5.19 -17.24
N LEU A 182 -1.65 6.05 -18.08
CA LEU A 182 -2.78 5.71 -18.93
C LEU A 182 -2.34 4.53 -19.82
N VAL A 183 -2.99 3.38 -19.67
CA VAL A 183 -2.98 2.33 -20.71
C VAL A 183 -3.88 2.79 -21.83
#